data_AF-A0A0C1SAN6-F1
#
_entry.id   AF-A0A0C1SAN6-F1
#
_cell.length_a   1.000
_cell.length_b   1.000
_cell.length_c   1.000
_cell.angle_alpha   90.00
_cell.angle_beta   90.00
_cell.angle_gamma   90.00
#
_symmetry.space_group_name_H-M   'P 1'
#
loop_
_entity.id
_entity.type
_entity.pdbx_description
1 polymer ?
#
loop_
_entity_poly.entity_id
_entity_poly.type
_entity_poly.pdbx_seq_one_letter_code
_entity_poly.pdbx_strand_id
1 'polypeptide(L)'
;MNVLERREKDLYLGISLKEIIGKMKKKAKRIGVSLTFFQSNAEHEIVDLIHSSYKNIDFILINPGAFAHTSIALRDAMLSSAVPFYEIHVTNIYSRESFRKKSYLSDIAEGVICGFYGQGYIYALEAAVNFLSIRGSLSMKKNTETRDGYPKNKKNH
;
A
#
# COMPACT_ATOMS: atom_id res chain seq x y z
N MET A 1 0.19 24.56 -20.08
CA MET A 1 -0.60 23.74 -19.14
C MET A 1 -1.23 22.60 -19.91
N ASN A 2 -0.69 21.42 -19.69
CA ASN A 2 -0.89 20.26 -20.56
C ASN A 2 -2.22 19.60 -20.17
N VAL A 3 -2.85 18.84 -21.08
CA VAL A 3 -4.19 18.25 -20.85
C VAL A 3 -4.19 17.32 -19.63
N LEU A 4 -3.08 16.63 -19.37
CA LEU A 4 -2.88 15.76 -18.21
C LEU A 4 -2.88 16.55 -16.89
N GLU A 5 -2.17 17.67 -16.82
CA GLU A 5 -2.11 18.53 -15.62
C GLU A 5 -3.48 19.12 -15.26
N ARG A 6 -4.30 19.46 -16.28
CA ARG A 6 -5.68 19.92 -16.08
C ARG A 6 -6.57 18.81 -15.53
N ARG A 7 -6.52 17.64 -16.17
CA ARG A 7 -7.32 16.47 -15.78
C ARG A 7 -6.97 15.98 -14.38
N GLU A 8 -5.70 16.03 -14.00
CA GLU A 8 -5.24 15.75 -12.64
C GLU A 8 -5.85 16.73 -11.64
N LYS A 9 -5.76 18.05 -11.88
CA LYS A 9 -6.35 19.03 -10.95
C LYS A 9 -7.84 18.80 -10.72
N ASP A 10 -8.62 18.52 -11.77
CA ASP A 10 -10.05 18.24 -11.62
C ASP A 10 -10.32 16.96 -10.82
N LEU A 11 -9.53 15.90 -11.06
CA LEU A 11 -9.63 14.62 -10.33
C LEU A 11 -9.28 14.75 -8.84
N TYR A 12 -8.40 15.66 -8.49
CA TYR A 12 -7.87 15.84 -7.14
C TYR A 12 -8.42 17.09 -6.42
N LEU A 13 -9.57 17.61 -6.85
CA LEU A 13 -10.23 18.80 -6.27
C LEU A 13 -9.31 20.04 -6.21
N GLY A 14 -8.62 20.32 -7.31
CA GLY A 14 -7.71 21.45 -7.45
C GLY A 14 -6.31 21.25 -6.87
N ILE A 15 -6.04 20.11 -6.23
CA ILE A 15 -4.73 19.79 -5.65
C ILE A 15 -3.91 18.98 -6.66
N SER A 16 -2.66 19.34 -6.89
CA SER A 16 -1.76 18.56 -7.75
C SER A 16 -1.23 17.30 -7.03
N LEU A 17 -0.87 16.28 -7.81
CA LEU A 17 -0.19 15.09 -7.27
C LEU A 17 1.08 15.46 -6.50
N LYS A 18 1.83 16.46 -6.99
CA LYS A 18 3.02 17.02 -6.32
C LYS A 18 2.72 17.55 -4.91
N GLU A 19 1.60 18.25 -4.74
CA GLU A 19 1.19 18.77 -3.43
C GLU A 19 0.77 17.63 -2.48
N ILE A 20 0.08 16.62 -2.99
CA ILE A 20 -0.28 15.41 -2.21
C ILE A 20 0.99 14.72 -1.71
N ILE A 21 1.96 14.47 -2.60
CA ILE A 21 3.26 13.88 -2.23
C ILE A 21 3.97 14.75 -1.19
N GLY A 22 3.94 16.07 -1.34
CA GLY A 22 4.50 17.01 -0.37
C GLY A 22 3.87 16.87 1.03
N LYS A 23 2.55 16.72 1.10
CA LYS A 23 1.83 16.44 2.35
C LYS A 23 2.19 15.08 2.93
N MET A 24 2.24 14.04 2.11
CA MET A 24 2.64 12.69 2.54
C MET A 24 4.06 12.67 3.10
N LYS A 25 5.04 13.29 2.43
CA LYS A 25 6.43 13.37 2.91
C LYS A 25 6.53 14.11 4.25
N LYS A 26 5.80 15.22 4.42
CA LYS A 26 5.73 15.93 5.70
C LYS A 26 5.14 15.05 6.80
N LYS A 27 4.07 14.30 6.49
CA LYS A 27 3.45 13.37 7.44
C LYS A 27 4.38 12.21 7.81
N ALA A 28 5.00 11.57 6.82
CA ALA A 28 5.97 10.49 6.98
C ALA A 28 7.12 10.91 7.91
N LYS A 29 7.69 12.11 7.69
CA LYS A 29 8.72 12.68 8.57
C LYS A 29 8.24 12.86 10.01
N ARG A 30 7.00 13.34 10.21
CA ARG A 30 6.43 13.54 11.55
C ARG A 30 6.19 12.23 12.30
N ILE A 31 5.87 11.15 11.59
CA ILE A 31 5.61 9.82 12.18
C ILE A 31 6.85 8.91 12.14
N GLY A 32 8.01 9.44 11.73
CA GLY A 32 9.30 8.73 11.81
C GLY A 32 9.52 7.63 10.76
N VAL A 33 8.86 7.70 9.59
CA VAL A 33 9.02 6.69 8.52
C VAL A 33 9.62 7.28 7.25
N SER A 34 10.38 6.47 6.52
CA SER A 34 10.86 6.80 5.17
C SER A 34 9.74 6.59 4.15
N LEU A 35 9.62 7.51 3.20
CA LEU A 35 8.65 7.42 2.10
C LEU A 35 9.34 7.67 0.76
N THR A 36 9.32 6.66 -0.11
CA THR A 36 9.68 6.77 -1.52
C THR A 36 8.41 6.95 -2.36
N PHE A 37 8.54 7.55 -3.54
CA PHE A 37 7.42 7.79 -4.45
C PHE A 37 7.84 7.45 -5.88
N PHE A 38 6.94 6.82 -6.62
CA PHE A 38 7.09 6.49 -8.03
C PHE A 38 5.73 6.61 -8.73
N GLN A 39 5.75 7.07 -9.98
CA GLN A 39 4.57 7.11 -10.86
C GLN A 39 5.01 6.76 -12.27
N SER A 40 4.22 5.90 -12.91
CA SER A 40 4.39 5.60 -14.32
C SER A 40 3.02 5.33 -14.97
N ASN A 41 2.96 5.54 -16.28
CA ASN A 41 1.85 5.12 -17.12
C ASN A 41 2.15 3.78 -17.83
N ALA A 42 3.37 3.26 -17.68
CA ALA A 42 3.81 2.00 -18.25
C ALA A 42 3.69 0.89 -17.19
N GLU A 43 2.87 -0.11 -17.47
CA GLU A 43 2.62 -1.22 -16.55
C GLU A 43 3.91 -1.96 -16.16
N HIS A 44 4.79 -2.22 -17.12
CA HIS A 44 6.04 -2.94 -16.89
C HIS A 44 6.95 -2.22 -15.89
N GLU A 45 7.04 -0.88 -15.94
CA GLU A 45 7.87 -0.13 -14.99
C GLU A 45 7.36 -0.24 -13.55
N ILE A 46 6.04 -0.32 -13.37
CA ILE A 46 5.42 -0.51 -12.05
C ILE A 46 5.70 -1.93 -11.54
N VAL A 47 5.56 -2.93 -12.42
CA VAL A 47 5.86 -4.33 -12.12
C VAL A 47 7.32 -4.51 -11.72
N ASP A 48 8.25 -3.93 -12.47
CA ASP A 48 9.69 -3.99 -12.19
C ASP A 48 10.03 -3.34 -10.84
N LEU A 49 9.38 -2.21 -10.51
CA LEU A 49 9.53 -1.59 -9.20
C LEU A 49 9.02 -2.51 -8.07
N ILE A 50 7.88 -3.17 -8.25
CA ILE A 50 7.34 -4.09 -7.24
C ILE A 50 8.27 -5.28 -7.04
N HIS A 51 8.82 -5.85 -8.11
CA HIS A 51 9.80 -6.93 -7.98
C HIS A 51 11.08 -6.50 -7.24
N SER A 52 11.59 -5.30 -7.53
CA SER A 52 12.78 -4.77 -6.84
C SER A 52 12.53 -4.33 -5.38
N SER A 53 11.26 -4.20 -4.98
CA SER A 53 10.87 -3.82 -3.61
C SER A 53 11.05 -4.94 -2.58
N TYR A 54 11.17 -6.20 -3.02
CA TYR A 54 11.31 -7.35 -2.14
C TYR A 54 12.49 -7.16 -1.16
N LYS A 55 12.21 -7.32 0.14
CA LYS A 55 13.14 -7.10 1.28
C LYS A 55 13.63 -5.66 1.51
N ASN A 56 13.28 -4.72 0.64
CA ASN A 56 13.72 -3.32 0.75
C ASN A 56 12.60 -2.39 1.22
N ILE A 57 11.34 -2.82 1.13
CA ILE A 57 10.15 -2.05 1.47
C ILE A 57 9.26 -2.85 2.42
N ASP A 58 8.78 -2.20 3.49
CA ASP A 58 7.92 -2.84 4.49
C ASP A 58 6.44 -2.86 4.10
N PHE A 59 5.99 -1.88 3.29
CA PHE A 59 4.58 -1.72 2.91
C PHE A 59 4.43 -0.92 1.61
N ILE A 60 3.47 -1.28 0.76
CA ILE A 60 3.18 -0.56 -0.50
C ILE A 60 1.84 0.20 -0.41
N LEU A 61 1.84 1.45 -0.84
CA LEU A 61 0.64 2.25 -1.06
C LEU A 61 0.47 2.44 -2.57
N ILE A 62 -0.56 1.85 -3.17
CA ILE A 62 -0.73 1.90 -4.63
C ILE A 62 -2.05 2.54 -5.03
N ASN A 63 -1.99 3.51 -5.95
CA ASN A 63 -3.14 3.88 -6.78
C ASN A 63 -2.89 3.32 -8.19
N PRO A 64 -3.52 2.19 -8.57
CA PRO A 64 -3.27 1.54 -9.85
C PRO A 64 -4.00 2.25 -11.01
N GLY A 65 -4.85 3.25 -10.73
CA GLY A 65 -5.64 3.94 -11.75
C GLY A 65 -6.46 2.95 -12.58
N ALA A 66 -6.32 3.00 -13.91
CA ALA A 66 -7.03 2.07 -14.79
C ALA A 66 -6.54 0.62 -14.66
N PHE A 67 -5.29 0.39 -14.25
CA PHE A 67 -4.71 -0.96 -14.15
C PHE A 67 -5.38 -1.81 -13.08
N ALA A 68 -6.05 -1.22 -12.09
CA ALA A 68 -6.90 -1.97 -11.16
C ALA A 68 -7.89 -2.88 -11.90
N HIS A 69 -8.46 -2.40 -13.01
CA HIS A 69 -9.55 -3.07 -13.70
C HIS A 69 -9.08 -4.01 -14.81
N THR A 70 -7.78 -4.00 -15.15
CA THR A 70 -7.26 -4.69 -16.34
C THR A 70 -6.02 -5.53 -16.09
N SER A 71 -5.22 -5.22 -15.05
CA SER A 71 -3.88 -5.76 -14.91
C SER A 71 -3.83 -7.00 -14.02
N ILE A 72 -3.73 -8.17 -14.67
CA ILE A 72 -3.36 -9.41 -14.00
C ILE A 72 -1.86 -9.43 -13.70
N ALA A 73 -1.03 -8.84 -14.58
CA ALA A 73 0.42 -8.76 -14.37
C ALA A 73 0.78 -8.02 -13.08
N LEU A 74 0.11 -6.90 -12.78
CA LEU A 74 0.32 -6.14 -11.54
C LEU A 74 -0.15 -6.92 -10.31
N ARG A 75 -1.26 -7.67 -10.43
CA ARG A 75 -1.75 -8.57 -9.37
C ARG A 75 -0.70 -9.63 -9.04
N ASP A 76 -0.15 -10.29 -10.05
CA ASP A 76 0.82 -11.37 -9.87
C ASP A 76 2.16 -10.85 -9.33
N ALA A 77 2.57 -9.64 -9.73
CA ALA A 77 3.72 -8.96 -9.17
C ALA A 77 3.54 -8.65 -7.67
N MET A 78 2.37 -8.15 -7.26
CA MET A 78 2.06 -7.92 -5.85
C MET A 78 2.12 -9.20 -5.02
N LEU A 79 1.49 -10.28 -5.50
CA LEU A 79 1.52 -11.59 -4.84
C LEU A 79 2.95 -12.13 -4.72
N SER A 80 3.75 -11.97 -5.77
CA SER A 80 5.15 -12.43 -5.79
C SER A 80 6.05 -11.64 -4.85
N SER A 81 5.77 -10.34 -4.64
CA SER A 81 6.56 -9.50 -3.74
C SER A 81 6.40 -9.89 -2.26
N ALA A 82 5.27 -10.48 -1.87
CA ALA A 82 4.87 -10.74 -0.48
C ALA A 82 4.90 -9.49 0.44
N VAL A 83 5.00 -8.28 -0.11
CA VAL A 83 4.95 -7.03 0.64
C VAL A 83 3.46 -6.67 0.83
N PRO A 84 2.98 -6.45 2.07
CA PRO A 84 1.60 -6.03 2.31
C PRO A 84 1.33 -4.67 1.67
N PHE A 85 0.11 -4.47 1.18
CA PHE A 85 -0.23 -3.24 0.47
C PHE A 85 -1.67 -2.78 0.69
N TYR A 86 -1.88 -1.47 0.52
CA TYR A 86 -3.20 -0.86 0.42
C TYR A 86 -3.45 -0.32 -0.98
N GLU A 87 -4.65 -0.59 -1.49
CA GLU A 87 -5.15 -0.02 -2.74
C GLU A 87 -5.86 1.31 -2.47
N ILE A 88 -5.55 2.33 -3.27
CA ILE A 88 -6.05 3.69 -3.11
C ILE A 88 -6.69 4.15 -4.42
N HIS A 89 -7.92 4.62 -4.33
CA HIS A 89 -8.62 5.29 -5.43
C HIS A 89 -9.02 6.71 -5.01
N VAL A 90 -8.60 7.67 -5.82
CA VAL A 90 -8.90 9.11 -5.60
C VAL A 90 -10.41 9.35 -5.59
N THR A 91 -11.11 8.71 -6.51
CA THR A 91 -12.57 8.79 -6.65
C THR A 91 -13.23 7.52 -6.13
N ASN A 92 -14.53 7.58 -5.84
CA ASN A 92 -15.30 6.39 -5.49
C ASN A 92 -15.51 5.55 -6.75
N ILE A 93 -14.83 4.41 -6.86
CA ILE A 93 -14.96 3.53 -8.04
C ILE A 93 -16.34 2.85 -8.12
N TYR A 94 -17.07 2.75 -7.00
CA TYR A 94 -18.39 2.12 -6.95
C TYR A 94 -19.52 3.03 -7.45
N SER A 95 -19.30 4.34 -7.46
CA SER A 95 -20.21 5.33 -8.04
C SER A 95 -19.98 5.55 -9.55
N ARG A 96 -19.08 4.77 -10.15
CA ARG A 96 -18.69 4.88 -11.56
C ARG A 96 -19.24 3.74 -12.41
N GLU A 97 -18.83 3.70 -13.67
CA GLU A 97 -19.23 2.70 -14.64
C GLU A 97 -18.98 1.27 -14.13
N SER A 98 -19.81 0.31 -14.55
CA SER A 98 -19.75 -1.09 -14.06
C SER A 98 -18.36 -1.71 -14.18
N PHE A 99 -17.63 -1.43 -15.26
CA PHE A 99 -16.28 -1.93 -15.50
C PHE A 99 -15.23 -1.38 -14.52
N ARG A 100 -15.53 -0.31 -13.78
CA ARG A 100 -14.63 0.24 -12.75
C ARG A 100 -14.90 -0.28 -11.35
N LYS A 101 -16.01 -1.00 -11.15
CA LYS A 101 -16.40 -1.48 -9.81
C LYS A 101 -15.58 -2.70 -9.37
N LYS A 102 -14.91 -3.38 -10.31
CA LYS A 102 -14.06 -4.53 -10.04
C LYS A 102 -12.59 -4.16 -10.17
N SER A 103 -11.79 -4.52 -9.17
CA SER A 103 -10.34 -4.45 -9.21
C SER A 103 -9.75 -5.85 -9.07
N TYR A 104 -8.68 -6.14 -9.80
CA TYR A 104 -7.86 -7.35 -9.66
C TYR A 104 -6.91 -7.28 -8.47
N LEU A 105 -6.88 -6.16 -7.73
CA LEU A 105 -6.00 -5.98 -6.58
C LEU A 105 -6.77 -6.02 -5.25
N SER A 106 -8.06 -5.62 -5.25
CA SER A 106 -8.81 -5.41 -4.00
C SER A 106 -8.95 -6.64 -3.11
N ASP A 107 -9.04 -7.84 -3.68
CA ASP A 107 -9.18 -9.09 -2.94
C ASP A 107 -7.87 -9.60 -2.33
N ILE A 108 -6.72 -9.10 -2.79
CA ILE A 108 -5.39 -9.44 -2.27
C ILE A 108 -4.74 -8.29 -1.48
N ALA A 109 -5.36 -7.11 -1.46
CA ALA A 109 -4.93 -5.98 -0.66
C ALA A 109 -5.32 -6.17 0.82
N GLU A 110 -4.53 -5.59 1.73
CA GLU A 110 -4.87 -5.56 3.17
C GLU A 110 -6.07 -4.63 3.44
N GLY A 111 -6.43 -3.79 2.47
CA GLY A 111 -7.50 -2.81 2.56
C GLY A 111 -7.56 -1.92 1.33
N VAL A 112 -8.74 -1.35 1.09
CA VAL A 112 -9.03 -0.47 -0.04
C VAL A 112 -9.59 0.86 0.48
N ILE A 113 -9.01 1.97 0.02
CA ILE A 113 -9.43 3.33 0.37
C ILE A 113 -9.88 4.01 -0.92
N CYS A 114 -11.17 4.31 -1.07
CA CYS A 114 -11.70 4.95 -2.28
C CYS A 114 -12.57 6.18 -1.98
N GLY A 115 -12.47 7.21 -2.83
CA GLY A 115 -13.37 8.37 -2.77
C GLY A 115 -12.98 9.48 -1.79
N PHE A 116 -11.78 9.40 -1.20
CA PHE A 116 -11.26 10.41 -0.27
C PHE A 116 -10.24 11.35 -0.91
N TYR A 117 -10.11 11.35 -2.24
CA TYR A 117 -9.21 12.22 -2.98
C TYR A 117 -7.76 12.15 -2.45
N GLY A 118 -7.07 13.29 -2.37
CA GLY A 118 -5.71 13.35 -1.83
C GLY A 118 -5.60 12.92 -0.36
N GLN A 119 -6.69 13.00 0.42
CA GLN A 119 -6.70 12.60 1.82
C GLN A 119 -6.60 11.08 1.98
N GLY A 120 -7.10 10.31 1.00
CA GLY A 120 -7.01 8.85 1.01
C GLY A 120 -5.56 8.34 1.14
N TYR A 121 -4.61 9.04 0.53
CA TYR A 121 -3.18 8.71 0.65
C TYR A 121 -2.63 8.92 2.07
N ILE A 122 -3.10 9.95 2.77
CA ILE A 122 -2.69 10.21 4.16
C ILE A 122 -3.26 9.15 5.09
N TYR A 123 -4.53 8.78 4.91
CA TYR A 123 -5.15 7.68 5.66
C TYR A 123 -4.44 6.36 5.42
N ALA A 124 -4.09 6.06 4.16
CA ALA A 124 -3.36 4.84 3.81
C ALA A 124 -1.97 4.78 4.48
N LEU A 125 -1.25 5.90 4.50
CA LEU A 125 0.05 5.99 5.17
C LEU A 125 -0.06 5.76 6.68
N GLU A 126 -1.02 6.40 7.35
CA GLU A 126 -1.24 6.20 8.80
C GLU A 126 -1.65 4.75 9.11
N ALA A 127 -2.57 4.21 8.32
CA ALA A 127 -3.02 2.83 8.45
C ALA A 127 -1.88 1.83 8.23
N ALA A 128 -0.94 2.12 7.32
CA ALA A 128 0.17 1.22 7.02
C ALA A 128 1.15 1.17 8.20
N VAL A 129 1.49 2.31 8.79
CA VAL A 129 2.32 2.36 10.00
C VAL A 129 1.67 1.62 11.16
N ASN A 130 0.36 1.78 11.35
CA ASN A 130 -0.37 1.04 12.37
C ASN A 130 -0.35 -0.48 12.11
N PHE A 131 -0.60 -0.89 10.86
CA PHE A 131 -0.55 -2.29 10.45
C PHE A 131 0.80 -2.93 10.75
N LEU A 132 1.90 -2.27 10.36
CA LEU A 132 3.26 -2.73 10.63
C LEU A 132 3.56 -2.81 12.13
N SER A 133 3.09 -1.84 12.91
CA SER A 133 3.27 -1.81 14.37
C SER A 133 2.56 -3.00 15.05
N ILE A 134 1.33 -3.30 14.61
CA ILE A 134 0.55 -4.44 15.11
C ILE A 134 1.21 -5.76 14.72
N ARG A 135 1.61 -5.95 13.45
CA ARG A 135 2.29 -7.18 13.00
C ARG A 135 3.66 -7.38 13.63
N GLY A 136 4.45 -6.31 13.81
CA GLY A 136 5.72 -6.36 14.52
C GLY A 136 5.54 -6.84 15.97
N SER A 137 4.53 -6.30 16.66
CA SER A 137 4.18 -6.70 18.03
C SER A 137 3.67 -8.16 18.10
N LEU A 138 2.87 -8.60 17.13
CA LEU A 138 2.40 -9.99 17.04
C LEU A 138 3.52 -10.99 16.72
N SER A 139 4.49 -10.59 15.88
CA SER A 139 5.67 -11.39 15.55
C SER A 139 6.56 -11.59 16.79
N MET A 140 6.74 -10.55 17.62
CA MET A 140 7.46 -10.67 18.88
C MET A 140 6.75 -11.60 19.88
N LYS A 141 5.42 -11.52 20.02
CA LYS A 141 4.66 -12.40 20.93
C LYS A 141 4.72 -13.89 20.54
N LYS A 142 4.68 -14.22 19.25
CA LYS A 142 4.83 -15.61 18.78
C LYS A 142 6.22 -16.21 19.09
N ASN A 143 7.26 -15.38 19.10
CA ASN A 143 8.62 -15.83 19.44
C ASN A 143 8.86 -15.99 20.95
N THR A 144 8.05 -15.37 21.82
CA THR A 144 8.15 -15.56 23.27
C THR A 144 7.41 -16.80 23.77
N GLU A 145 6.37 -17.27 23.08
CA GLU A 145 5.58 -18.45 23.48
C GLU A 145 6.25 -19.79 23.10
N THR A 146 7.34 -19.79 22.34
CA THR A 146 8.06 -21.02 21.92
C THR A 146 9.33 -21.31 22.72
N ARG A 147 9.64 -20.53 23.78
CA ARG A 147 10.87 -20.71 24.58
C ARG A 147 10.69 -21.31 25.97
N ASP A 148 9.47 -21.46 26.47
CA ASP A 148 9.22 -22.05 27.79
C ASP A 148 8.38 -23.32 27.66
N GLY A 149 9.04 -24.49 27.64
CA GLY A 149 8.31 -25.74 27.62
C GLY A 149 9.12 -27.02 27.46
N TYR A 150 10.15 -27.24 28.30
CA TYR A 150 10.47 -28.61 28.73
C TYR A 150 11.21 -28.59 30.08
N PRO A 151 10.65 -29.18 31.15
CA PRO A 151 11.38 -29.34 32.40
C PRO A 151 12.47 -30.40 32.21
N LYS A 152 13.71 -30.04 32.56
CA LYS A 152 14.82 -30.99 32.69
C LYS A 152 14.47 -32.01 33.78
N ASN A 153 14.10 -33.23 33.38
CA ASN A 153 13.99 -34.35 34.30
C ASN A 153 15.40 -34.67 34.84
N LYS A 154 15.68 -34.19 36.05
CA LYS A 154 16.83 -34.64 36.84
C LYS A 154 16.51 -36.04 37.38
N LYS A 155 17.38 -36.98 37.02
CA LYS A 155 17.54 -38.30 37.62
C LYS A 155 17.43 -38.22 39.14
N ASN A 156 16.71 -39.16 39.75
CA ASN A 156 16.98 -39.62 41.11
C ASN A 156 16.70 -41.13 41.20
N HIS A 157 17.74 -41.82 41.65
CA HIS A 157 17.87 -43.23 42.05
C HIS A 157 17.94 -44.28 40.94
#